data_AF-A0A401STE1-F1
#
_entry.id   AF-A0A401STE1-F1
#
_cell.length_a   1.000
_cell.length_b   1.000
_cell.length_c   1.000
_cell.angle_alpha   90.00
_cell.angle_beta   90.00
_cell.angle_gamma   90.00
#
_symmetry.space_group_name_H-M   'P 1'
#
loop_
_entity.id
_entity.type
_entity.pdbx_description
1 polymer ?
#
loop_
_entity_poly.entity_id
_entity_poly.type
_entity_poly.pdbx_seq_one_letter_code
_entity_poly.pdbx_strand_id
1 'polypeptide(L)'
;MKEMVAGLEQPGRRQERLNGRENDSARHKGASNKKHKGTKLEFEQQLFVSQVATVKKVLEELKLRVFEVTDEKATLDGSDVFFTGREFFVGISKWTNHKGAEYVAEAFKDFTVSIVHVPEPHHLKSFCSMGGPSTIIIGNSEVAQKAIKAMEQLTDYQYDKLSVPDDAAANCIYARVGNKCNALVHRTADEFPESSKAFKKLPDYTLIPASCTEVAKLGASLSSCSILINKKFEY
;
A
#
# COMPACT_ATOMS: atom_id res chain seq x y z
N MET A 1 -1.15 30.99 -7.23
CA MET A 1 -1.42 32.41 -6.89
C MET A 1 -0.08 33.02 -6.50
N LYS A 2 0.39 33.95 -7.35
CA LYS A 2 1.50 34.91 -7.24
C LYS A 2 2.94 34.41 -6.99
N GLU A 3 3.75 34.76 -7.99
CA GLU A 3 5.20 34.77 -8.10
C GLU A 3 5.92 35.55 -6.99
N MET A 4 7.23 35.29 -6.84
CA MET A 4 8.20 36.39 -6.70
C MET A 4 9.56 36.02 -7.29
N VAL A 5 10.13 37.05 -7.93
CA VAL A 5 11.17 37.07 -8.96
C VAL A 5 12.57 37.25 -8.35
N ALA A 6 13.59 36.80 -9.09
CA ALA A 6 15.01 36.91 -8.81
C ALA A 6 15.56 38.35 -8.85
N GLY A 7 16.65 38.59 -8.11
CA GLY A 7 17.51 39.76 -8.24
C GLY A 7 18.91 39.50 -7.67
N LEU A 8 19.92 39.58 -8.53
CA LEU A 8 21.36 39.60 -8.22
C LEU A 8 21.84 41.06 -8.24
N GLU A 9 22.66 41.48 -7.28
CA GLU A 9 23.95 42.19 -7.44
C GLU A 9 24.53 42.67 -6.09
N GLN A 10 25.87 42.64 -5.98
CA GLN A 10 26.72 42.99 -4.83
C GLN A 10 27.27 44.46 -4.94
N PRO A 11 28.44 44.85 -4.37
CA PRO A 11 28.93 44.92 -2.98
C PRO A 11 29.45 46.35 -2.59
N GLY A 12 29.78 46.63 -1.32
CA GLY A 12 30.67 47.78 -1.03
C GLY A 12 30.91 48.24 0.43
N ARG A 13 31.99 47.72 1.03
CA ARG A 13 32.98 48.33 1.97
C ARG A 13 32.70 49.65 2.72
N ARG A 14 32.93 49.64 4.05
CA ARG A 14 34.11 50.14 4.84
C ARG A 14 33.70 50.19 6.33
N GLN A 15 34.28 49.46 7.28
CA GLN A 15 35.63 49.46 7.88
C GLN A 15 35.87 50.57 8.92
N GLU A 16 35.97 50.19 10.20
CA GLU A 16 36.81 50.75 11.27
C GLU A 16 36.89 49.68 12.39
N ARG A 17 38.06 49.03 12.62
CA ARG A 17 39.15 49.38 13.56
C ARG A 17 38.65 49.41 15.03
N LEU A 18 39.26 48.82 16.06
CA LEU A 18 40.55 48.17 16.30
C LEU A 18 40.50 47.46 17.69
N ASN A 19 41.36 46.44 17.83
CA ASN A 19 42.07 46.00 19.04
C ASN A 19 41.38 45.17 20.15
N GLY A 20 42.05 44.07 20.50
CA GLY A 20 41.90 43.35 21.77
C GLY A 20 42.37 41.90 21.69
N ARG A 21 43.61 41.63 22.11
CA ARG A 21 44.29 40.33 22.13
C ARG A 21 43.89 39.46 23.34
N GLU A 22 44.14 38.16 23.16
CA GLU A 22 44.60 37.15 24.14
C GLU A 22 43.62 36.52 25.14
N ASN A 23 43.27 35.27 24.79
CA ASN A 23 43.49 33.99 25.49
C ASN A 23 43.07 33.72 26.95
N ASP A 24 42.44 32.54 27.03
CA ASP A 24 42.49 31.51 28.07
C ASP A 24 41.77 31.75 29.40
N SER A 25 40.58 31.15 29.48
CA SER A 25 40.34 30.20 30.57
C SER A 25 39.32 29.14 30.16
N ALA A 26 39.74 27.89 30.30
CA ALA A 26 38.96 26.68 30.06
C ALA A 26 37.71 26.64 30.95
N ARG A 27 36.56 26.31 30.34
CA ARG A 27 35.41 25.75 31.06
C ARG A 27 34.76 24.65 30.22
N HIS A 28 34.76 23.46 30.80
CA HIS A 28 33.93 22.31 30.49
C HIS A 28 32.62 22.67 29.80
N LYS A 29 32.40 22.14 28.59
CA LYS A 29 31.05 21.91 28.07
C LYS A 29 30.88 20.42 27.86
N GLY A 30 30.02 19.83 28.69
CA GLY A 30 29.61 18.45 28.58
C GLY A 30 29.07 18.15 27.19
N ALA A 31 29.30 16.92 26.75
CA ALA A 31 28.68 16.36 25.57
C ALA A 31 27.16 16.47 25.70
N SER A 32 26.58 17.46 25.02
CA SER A 32 25.13 17.55 24.84
C SER A 32 24.75 16.43 23.88
N ASN A 33 24.28 15.32 24.43
CA ASN A 33 23.65 14.25 23.69
C ASN A 33 22.31 14.80 23.15
N LYS A 34 22.37 15.50 22.00
CA LYS A 34 21.19 16.01 21.29
C LYS A 34 20.40 14.82 20.77
N LYS A 35 19.44 14.34 21.57
CA LYS A 35 18.34 13.52 21.08
C LYS A 35 17.66 14.29 19.94
N HIS A 36 17.87 13.84 18.70
CA HIS A 36 17.05 14.26 17.57
C HIS A 36 15.61 13.81 17.87
N LYS A 37 14.77 14.76 18.30
CA LYS A 37 13.33 14.57 18.36
C LYS A 37 12.78 14.98 16.99
N GLY A 38 12.81 14.05 16.04
CA GLY A 38 12.04 14.21 14.80
C GLY A 38 10.56 14.36 15.12
N THR A 39 9.82 15.05 14.26
CA THR A 39 8.36 15.11 14.37
C THR A 39 7.76 13.71 14.10
N LYS A 40 6.55 13.43 14.61
CA LYS A 40 5.85 12.15 14.35
C LYS A 40 5.80 11.83 12.85
N LEU A 41 5.58 12.85 12.03
CA LEU A 41 5.51 12.75 10.57
C LEU A 41 6.87 12.38 9.95
N GLU A 42 7.96 13.00 10.40
CA GLU A 42 9.32 12.67 9.94
C GLU A 42 9.70 11.23 10.30
N PHE A 43 9.33 10.77 11.50
CA PHE A 43 9.55 9.37 11.89
C PHE A 43 8.74 8.39 11.04
N GLU A 44 7.47 8.68 10.76
CA GLU A 44 6.61 7.84 9.91
C GLU A 44 7.13 7.79 8.46
N GLN A 45 7.56 8.92 7.91
CA GLN A 45 8.19 8.98 6.58
C GLN A 45 9.50 8.19 6.54
N GLN A 46 10.36 8.33 7.55
CA GLN A 46 11.63 7.61 7.61
C GLN A 46 11.45 6.09 7.76
N LEU A 47 10.44 5.65 8.51
CA LEU A 47 10.05 4.24 8.60
C LEU A 47 9.60 3.70 7.24
N PHE A 48 8.76 4.44 6.52
CA PHE A 48 8.27 4.03 5.20
C PHE A 48 9.39 3.90 4.17
N VAL A 49 10.30 4.88 4.11
CA VAL A 49 11.47 4.85 3.22
C VAL A 49 12.34 3.61 3.51
N SER A 50 12.55 3.27 4.79
CA SER A 50 13.30 2.09 5.20
C SER A 50 12.62 0.78 4.79
N GLN A 51 11.29 0.70 4.89
CA GLN A 51 10.51 -0.46 4.47
C GLN A 51 10.64 -0.71 2.96
N VAL A 52 10.46 0.33 2.14
CA VAL A 52 10.57 0.24 0.67
C VAL A 52 11.96 -0.22 0.26
N ALA A 53 13.02 0.35 0.86
CA ALA A 53 14.40 -0.04 0.57
C ALA A 53 14.66 -1.53 0.90
N THR A 54 14.09 -2.02 2.01
CA THR A 54 14.23 -3.43 2.42
C THR A 54 13.51 -4.36 1.43
N VAL A 55 12.26 -4.03 1.06
CA VAL A 55 11.49 -4.82 0.10
C VAL A 55 12.16 -4.84 -1.27
N LYS A 56 12.63 -3.69 -1.77
CA LYS A 56 13.36 -3.56 -3.03
C LYS A 56 14.54 -4.54 -3.08
N LYS A 57 15.38 -4.55 -2.04
CA LYS A 57 16.53 -5.45 -1.95
C LYS A 57 16.13 -6.92 -2.07
N VAL A 58 15.08 -7.34 -1.36
CA VAL A 58 14.58 -8.73 -1.43
C VAL A 58 14.06 -9.06 -2.84
N LEU A 59 13.35 -8.15 -3.49
CA LEU A 59 12.86 -8.36 -4.86
C LEU A 59 14.02 -8.47 -5.88
N GLU A 60 15.07 -7.67 -5.72
CA GLU A 60 16.29 -7.72 -6.53
C GLU A 60 17.07 -9.03 -6.31
N GLU A 61 17.21 -9.50 -5.06
CA GLU A 61 17.81 -10.81 -4.73
C GLU A 61 17.00 -11.97 -5.33
N LEU A 62 15.68 -11.82 -5.38
CA LEU A 62 14.79 -12.74 -6.10
C LEU A 62 14.85 -12.58 -7.61
N LYS A 63 15.73 -11.74 -8.16
CA LYS A 63 15.93 -11.48 -9.59
C LYS A 63 14.66 -11.01 -10.30
N LEU A 64 13.78 -10.32 -9.57
CA LEU A 64 12.61 -9.68 -10.14
C LEU A 64 12.99 -8.31 -10.69
N ARG A 65 12.30 -7.89 -11.76
CA ARG A 65 12.43 -6.52 -12.27
C ARG A 65 11.72 -5.59 -11.29
N VAL A 66 12.44 -4.63 -10.73
CA VAL A 66 11.88 -3.62 -9.84
C VAL A 66 11.56 -2.36 -10.63
N PHE A 67 10.32 -1.89 -10.54
CA PHE A 67 9.89 -0.61 -11.06
C PHE A 67 9.60 0.31 -9.87
N GLU A 68 10.31 1.43 -9.78
CA GLU A 68 10.28 2.31 -8.61
C GLU A 68 9.46 3.57 -8.91
N VAL A 69 8.64 3.99 -7.94
CA VAL A 69 7.89 5.25 -8.03
C VAL A 69 8.82 6.40 -7.64
N THR A 70 9.26 7.18 -8.62
CA THR A 70 10.28 8.22 -8.44
C THR A 70 9.72 9.65 -8.42
N ASP A 71 8.50 9.89 -8.92
CA ASP A 71 7.83 11.20 -8.83
C ASP A 71 7.35 11.43 -7.40
N GLU A 72 7.90 12.42 -6.72
CA GLU A 72 7.52 12.80 -5.36
C GLU A 72 6.04 13.20 -5.21
N LYS A 73 5.36 13.53 -6.32
CA LYS A 73 3.92 13.83 -6.34
C LYS A 73 3.07 12.59 -6.54
N ALA A 74 3.65 11.43 -6.84
CA ALA A 74 2.94 10.17 -6.96
C ALA A 74 2.87 9.49 -5.58
N THR A 75 1.66 9.09 -5.18
CA THR A 75 1.46 8.30 -3.96
C THR A 75 0.69 7.04 -4.32
N LEU A 76 1.12 5.91 -3.79
CA LEU A 76 0.56 4.59 -4.10
C LEU A 76 0.69 3.68 -2.88
N ASP A 77 -0.43 3.13 -2.41
CA ASP A 77 -0.46 2.07 -1.41
C ASP A 77 -0.89 0.75 -2.07
N GLY A 78 -0.17 -0.33 -1.79
CA GLY A 78 -0.47 -1.65 -2.34
C GLY A 78 -1.86 -2.17 -1.96
N SER A 79 -2.48 -1.63 -0.90
CA SER A 79 -3.84 -1.94 -0.46
C SER A 79 -4.92 -1.39 -1.41
N ASP A 80 -4.58 -0.40 -2.23
CA ASP A 80 -5.47 0.14 -3.27
C ASP A 80 -5.30 -0.53 -4.64
N VAL A 81 -4.29 -1.39 -4.80
CA VAL A 81 -4.04 -2.11 -6.05
C VAL A 81 -4.70 -3.48 -6.00
N PHE A 82 -5.71 -3.68 -6.85
CA PHE A 82 -6.49 -4.91 -6.94
C PHE A 82 -6.27 -5.59 -8.29
N PHE A 83 -5.38 -6.59 -8.31
CA PHE A 83 -5.11 -7.40 -9.49
C PHE A 83 -6.04 -8.61 -9.55
N THR A 84 -6.76 -8.78 -10.65
CA THR A 84 -7.73 -9.87 -10.82
C THR A 84 -7.13 -11.13 -11.46
N GLY A 85 -5.87 -11.06 -11.91
CA GLY A 85 -5.29 -12.03 -12.83
C GLY A 85 -5.49 -11.69 -14.31
N ARG A 86 -6.36 -10.71 -14.61
CA ARG A 86 -6.68 -10.25 -15.98
C ARG A 86 -6.51 -8.76 -16.19
N GLU A 87 -6.69 -7.98 -15.15
CA GLU A 87 -6.58 -6.52 -15.16
C GLU A 87 -6.30 -6.00 -13.75
N PHE A 88 -6.02 -4.71 -13.64
CA PHE A 88 -5.91 -4.00 -12.37
C PHE A 88 -7.07 -3.02 -12.20
N PHE A 89 -7.63 -3.01 -11.01
CA PHE A 89 -8.35 -1.86 -10.48
C PHE A 89 -7.48 -1.14 -9.46
N VAL A 90 -7.34 0.18 -9.60
CA VAL A 90 -6.57 1.01 -8.67
C VAL A 90 -7.52 1.98 -7.97
N GLY A 91 -7.59 1.86 -6.65
CA GLY A 91 -8.36 2.75 -5.80
C GLY A 91 -7.71 4.14 -5.70
N ILE A 92 -8.46 5.21 -5.99
CA ILE A 92 -8.05 6.57 -5.62
C ILE A 92 -8.59 6.84 -4.22
N SER A 93 -7.66 6.87 -3.28
CA SER A 93 -7.89 7.03 -1.85
C SER A 93 -7.06 8.20 -1.32
N LYS A 94 -7.01 8.41 0.00
CA LYS A 94 -6.07 9.38 0.58
C LYS A 94 -4.60 8.96 0.49
N TRP A 95 -4.32 7.68 0.22
CA TRP A 95 -2.97 7.12 0.13
C TRP A 95 -2.51 6.91 -1.31
N THR A 96 -3.47 6.73 -2.23
CA THR A 96 -3.19 6.47 -3.64
C THR A 96 -3.81 7.55 -4.52
N ASN A 97 -3.00 8.23 -5.32
CA ASN A 97 -3.47 9.27 -6.23
C ASN A 97 -3.35 8.85 -7.70
N HIS A 98 -3.86 9.69 -8.62
CA HIS A 98 -3.90 9.38 -10.05
C HIS A 98 -2.50 9.13 -10.63
N LYS A 99 -1.49 9.88 -10.20
CA LYS A 99 -0.10 9.65 -10.61
C LYS A 99 0.42 8.29 -10.13
N GLY A 100 0.09 7.88 -8.91
CA GLY A 100 0.40 6.54 -8.41
C GLY A 100 -0.24 5.44 -9.28
N ALA A 101 -1.49 5.64 -9.72
CA ALA A 101 -2.15 4.72 -10.64
C ALA A 101 -1.49 4.67 -12.03
N GLU A 102 -1.01 5.80 -12.55
CA GLU A 102 -0.22 5.85 -13.80
C GLU A 102 1.06 5.01 -13.72
N TYR A 103 1.75 5.03 -12.57
CA TYR A 103 2.91 4.17 -12.33
C TYR A 103 2.56 2.67 -12.39
N VAL A 104 1.37 2.26 -11.94
CA VAL A 104 0.90 0.86 -12.08
C VAL A 104 0.71 0.52 -13.56
N ALA A 105 0.07 1.40 -14.33
CA ALA A 105 -0.13 1.21 -15.77
C ALA A 105 1.19 1.16 -16.55
N GLU A 106 2.17 1.99 -16.18
CA GLU A 106 3.48 1.98 -16.81
C GLU A 106 4.29 0.71 -16.47
N ALA A 107 4.21 0.23 -15.22
CA ALA A 107 4.89 -0.99 -14.79
C ALA A 107 4.32 -2.25 -15.43
N PHE A 108 3.00 -2.29 -15.67
CA PHE A 108 2.26 -3.48 -16.12
C PHE A 108 1.52 -3.25 -17.45
N LYS A 109 2.27 -2.82 -18.49
CA LYS A 109 1.72 -2.41 -19.81
C LYS A 109 0.89 -3.48 -20.53
N ASP A 110 1.05 -4.75 -20.15
CA ASP A 110 0.30 -5.87 -20.73
C ASP A 110 -1.11 -6.04 -20.14
N PHE A 111 -1.45 -5.26 -19.10
CA PHE A 111 -2.72 -5.32 -18.41
C PHE A 111 -3.47 -3.99 -18.48
N THR A 112 -4.79 -4.06 -18.63
CA THR A 112 -5.65 -2.89 -18.44
C THR A 112 -5.58 -2.42 -16.99
N VAL A 113 -5.53 -1.10 -16.80
CA VAL A 113 -5.58 -0.47 -15.48
C VAL A 113 -6.74 0.51 -15.44
N SER A 114 -7.72 0.23 -14.59
CA SER A 114 -8.92 1.03 -14.40
C SER A 114 -8.93 1.66 -13.02
N ILE A 115 -9.43 2.89 -12.92
CA ILE A 115 -9.45 3.65 -11.67
C ILE A 115 -10.81 3.56 -11.00
N VAL A 116 -10.84 3.36 -9.68
CA VAL A 116 -12.06 3.31 -8.85
C VAL A 116 -11.95 4.34 -7.73
N HIS A 117 -12.99 5.15 -7.50
CA HIS A 117 -12.98 6.07 -6.37
C HIS A 117 -13.21 5.33 -5.05
N VAL A 118 -12.36 5.58 -4.05
CA VAL A 118 -12.44 4.95 -2.72
C VAL A 118 -12.56 6.02 -1.64
N PRO A 119 -13.71 6.11 -0.94
CA PRO A 119 -13.90 7.12 0.09
C PRO A 119 -13.12 6.76 1.36
N GLU A 120 -12.63 7.79 2.06
CA GLU A 120 -12.01 7.60 3.37
C GLU A 120 -12.96 6.94 4.39
N PRO A 121 -12.43 6.19 5.37
CA PRO A 121 -11.02 5.86 5.59
C PRO A 121 -10.60 4.54 4.92
N HIS A 122 -11.16 4.17 3.77
CA HIS A 122 -10.98 2.84 3.17
C HIS A 122 -9.84 2.81 2.17
N HIS A 123 -9.20 1.64 2.05
CA HIS A 123 -8.51 1.23 0.82
C HIS A 123 -9.45 0.35 -0.01
N LEU A 124 -9.16 0.19 -1.30
CA LEU A 124 -9.96 -0.67 -2.18
C LEU A 124 -10.07 -2.10 -1.62
N LYS A 125 -8.95 -2.68 -1.17
CA LYS A 125 -8.94 -4.03 -0.61
C LYS A 125 -9.44 -4.13 0.84
N SER A 126 -9.85 -3.03 1.47
CA SER A 126 -10.49 -3.08 2.80
C SER A 126 -11.84 -3.80 2.79
N PHE A 127 -12.47 -3.88 1.62
CA PHE A 127 -13.79 -4.48 1.43
C PHE A 127 -13.87 -5.47 0.26
N CYS A 128 -12.75 -5.78 -0.41
CA CYS A 128 -12.73 -6.80 -1.46
C CYS A 128 -11.39 -7.53 -1.60
N SER A 129 -11.42 -8.69 -2.25
CA SER A 129 -10.24 -9.43 -2.70
C SER A 129 -10.60 -10.48 -3.75
N MET A 130 -9.60 -11.12 -4.35
CA MET A 130 -9.85 -12.30 -5.18
C MET A 130 -10.08 -13.50 -4.26
N GLY A 131 -11.21 -14.18 -4.45
CA GLY A 131 -11.53 -15.45 -3.81
C GLY A 131 -11.30 -16.67 -4.67
N GLY A 132 -10.88 -16.48 -5.93
CA GLY A 132 -10.71 -17.53 -6.92
C GLY A 132 -10.22 -16.97 -8.26
N PRO A 133 -10.10 -17.81 -9.31
CA PRO A 133 -9.64 -17.37 -10.64
C PRO A 133 -10.54 -16.34 -11.33
N SER A 134 -11.83 -16.33 -11.00
CA SER A 134 -12.84 -15.42 -11.55
C SER A 134 -13.86 -14.96 -10.49
N THR A 135 -13.54 -15.13 -9.20
CA THR A 135 -14.46 -14.83 -8.11
C THR A 135 -13.90 -13.68 -7.28
N ILE A 136 -14.66 -12.61 -7.17
CA ILE A 136 -14.38 -11.48 -6.28
C ILE A 136 -15.17 -11.70 -4.99
N ILE A 137 -14.48 -11.68 -3.86
CA ILE A 137 -15.12 -11.59 -2.54
C ILE A 137 -15.34 -10.12 -2.26
N ILE A 138 -16.56 -9.75 -1.89
CA ILE A 138 -16.98 -8.35 -1.71
C ILE A 138 -17.80 -8.18 -0.44
N GLY A 139 -17.52 -7.14 0.32
CA GLY A 139 -18.33 -6.71 1.46
C GLY A 139 -19.73 -6.23 1.05
N ASN A 140 -20.65 -6.13 2.00
CA ASN A 140 -22.02 -5.74 1.72
C ASN A 140 -22.37 -4.30 2.15
N SER A 141 -21.38 -3.52 2.58
CA SER A 141 -21.60 -2.08 2.85
C SER A 141 -21.95 -1.32 1.58
N GLU A 142 -22.53 -0.12 1.76
CA GLU A 142 -22.82 0.77 0.64
C GLU A 142 -21.55 1.15 -0.14
N VAL A 143 -20.43 1.35 0.55
CA VAL A 143 -19.14 1.70 -0.07
C VAL A 143 -18.65 0.55 -0.95
N ALA A 144 -18.65 -0.68 -0.41
CA ALA A 144 -18.25 -1.88 -1.14
C ALA A 144 -19.14 -2.11 -2.37
N GLN A 145 -20.46 -2.00 -2.19
CA GLN A 145 -21.44 -2.20 -3.26
C GLN A 145 -21.39 -1.11 -4.34
N LYS A 146 -21.03 0.13 -4.00
CA LYS A 146 -20.76 1.19 -4.99
C LYS A 146 -19.46 0.90 -5.76
N ALA A 147 -18.40 0.51 -5.07
CA ALA A 147 -17.11 0.22 -5.69
C ALA A 147 -17.20 -0.97 -6.67
N ILE A 148 -17.85 -2.08 -6.29
CA ILE A 148 -18.00 -3.23 -7.20
C ILE A 148 -18.84 -2.90 -8.43
N LYS A 149 -19.90 -2.10 -8.28
CA LYS A 149 -20.69 -1.64 -9.44
C LYS A 149 -19.87 -0.76 -10.38
N ALA A 150 -19.02 0.11 -9.84
CA ALA A 150 -18.11 0.91 -10.65
C ALA A 150 -17.09 0.02 -11.38
N MET A 151 -16.50 -0.96 -10.70
CA MET A 151 -15.60 -1.95 -11.34
C MET A 151 -16.30 -2.72 -12.47
N GLU A 152 -17.54 -3.17 -12.25
CA GLU A 152 -18.35 -3.88 -13.25
C GLU A 152 -18.64 -3.04 -14.51
N GLN A 153 -18.69 -1.70 -14.40
CA GLN A 153 -18.89 -0.80 -15.55
C GLN A 153 -17.60 -0.52 -16.32
N LEU A 154 -16.44 -0.81 -15.73
CA LEU A 154 -15.12 -0.51 -16.28
C LEU A 154 -14.45 -1.71 -16.93
N THR A 155 -15.09 -2.88 -16.90
CA THR A 155 -14.52 -4.14 -17.37
C THR A 155 -15.48 -4.87 -18.31
N ASP A 156 -14.90 -5.52 -19.32
CA ASP A 156 -15.60 -6.46 -20.19
C ASP A 156 -15.59 -7.89 -19.62
N TYR A 157 -14.81 -8.13 -18.56
CA TYR A 157 -14.70 -9.46 -17.95
C TYR A 157 -15.85 -9.72 -16.98
N GLN A 158 -16.40 -10.94 -17.06
CA GLN A 158 -17.39 -11.39 -16.09
C GLN A 158 -16.68 -11.99 -14.86
N TYR A 159 -17.01 -11.45 -13.68
CA TYR A 159 -16.56 -11.95 -12.40
C TYR A 159 -17.75 -12.44 -11.58
N ASP A 160 -17.62 -13.63 -11.01
CA ASP A 160 -18.55 -14.10 -9.98
C ASP A 160 -18.32 -13.29 -8.69
N LYS A 161 -19.40 -13.02 -7.95
CA LYS A 161 -19.34 -12.32 -6.67
C LYS A 161 -19.70 -13.25 -5.53
N LEU A 162 -18.81 -13.37 -4.56
CA LEU A 162 -19.13 -13.94 -3.24
C LEU A 162 -19.28 -12.80 -2.24
N SER A 163 -20.53 -12.39 -2.00
CA SER A 163 -20.82 -11.35 -1.01
C SER A 163 -20.72 -11.88 0.41
N VAL A 164 -20.05 -11.12 1.27
CA VAL A 164 -19.97 -11.36 2.72
C VAL A 164 -20.55 -10.17 3.49
N PRO A 165 -21.20 -10.37 4.64
CA PRO A 165 -21.83 -9.28 5.39
C PRO A 165 -20.83 -8.28 5.97
N ASP A 166 -19.62 -8.73 6.31
CA ASP A 166 -18.59 -7.90 6.95
C ASP A 166 -17.51 -7.49 5.94
N ASP A 167 -17.39 -6.19 5.64
CA ASP A 167 -16.38 -5.67 4.70
C ASP A 167 -14.95 -6.13 5.05
N ALA A 168 -14.58 -6.07 6.33
CA ALA A 168 -13.26 -6.47 6.80
C ALA A 168 -12.97 -7.98 6.64
N ALA A 169 -14.01 -8.81 6.46
CA ALA A 169 -13.87 -10.23 6.15
C ALA A 169 -13.69 -10.49 4.64
N ALA A 170 -14.03 -9.52 3.78
CA ALA A 170 -13.88 -9.64 2.34
C ALA A 170 -12.41 -9.56 1.88
N ASN A 171 -11.50 -9.09 2.74
CA ASN A 171 -10.07 -9.20 2.50
C ASN A 171 -9.57 -10.62 2.83
N CYS A 172 -9.35 -11.42 1.80
CA CYS A 172 -8.83 -12.78 1.86
C CYS A 172 -7.54 -12.90 1.03
N ILE A 173 -6.83 -14.01 1.20
CA ILE A 173 -5.69 -14.36 0.34
C ILE A 173 -6.04 -15.65 -0.40
N TYR A 174 -6.21 -15.54 -1.71
CA TYR A 174 -6.38 -16.69 -2.59
C TYR A 174 -5.04 -17.09 -3.22
N ALA A 175 -4.76 -18.39 -3.21
CA ALA A 175 -3.61 -18.97 -3.90
C ALA A 175 -3.97 -20.33 -4.50
N ARG A 176 -3.33 -20.67 -5.62
CA ARG A 176 -3.34 -22.03 -6.15
C ARG A 176 -2.08 -22.75 -5.68
N VAL A 177 -2.25 -23.83 -4.91
CA VAL A 177 -1.14 -24.60 -4.33
C VAL A 177 -1.04 -25.96 -5.03
N GLY A 178 0.17 -26.32 -5.46
CA GLY A 178 0.43 -27.59 -6.14
C GLY A 178 -0.36 -27.79 -7.45
N ASN A 179 -0.75 -29.03 -7.72
CA ASN A 179 -1.33 -29.47 -9.00
C ASN A 179 -2.84 -29.15 -9.15
N LYS A 180 -3.28 -27.94 -8.75
CA LYS A 180 -4.65 -27.36 -8.85
C LYS A 180 -5.48 -27.32 -7.55
N CYS A 181 -4.87 -27.28 -6.37
CA CYS A 181 -5.64 -27.02 -5.15
C CYS A 181 -5.89 -25.52 -4.97
N ASN A 182 -7.16 -25.11 -4.87
CA ASN A 182 -7.51 -23.74 -4.49
C ASN A 182 -7.39 -23.62 -2.97
N ALA A 183 -6.62 -22.65 -2.48
CA ALA A 183 -6.52 -22.34 -1.06
C ALA A 183 -7.00 -20.90 -0.82
N LEU A 184 -7.81 -20.72 0.22
CA LEU A 184 -8.31 -19.40 0.62
C LEU A 184 -8.03 -19.19 2.10
N VAL A 185 -7.14 -18.24 2.39
CA VAL A 185 -6.95 -17.73 3.75
C VAL A 185 -8.01 -16.68 4.02
N HIS A 186 -8.83 -16.88 5.04
CA HIS A 186 -9.95 -16.00 5.37
C HIS A 186 -10.04 -15.75 6.88
N ARG A 187 -10.81 -14.74 7.27
CA ARG A 187 -11.00 -14.40 8.69
C ARG A 187 -11.73 -15.50 9.45
N THR A 188 -11.40 -15.67 10.72
CA THR A 188 -11.95 -16.76 11.56
C THR A 188 -13.44 -16.60 11.82
N ALA A 189 -14.10 -17.69 12.21
CA ALA A 189 -15.51 -17.65 12.65
C ALA A 189 -15.68 -16.92 14.00
N ASP A 190 -14.63 -16.86 14.83
CA ASP A 190 -14.65 -16.12 16.09
C ASP A 190 -14.68 -14.60 15.86
N GLU A 191 -14.07 -14.13 14.77
CA GLU A 191 -14.09 -12.72 14.37
C GLU A 191 -15.35 -12.36 13.58
N PHE A 192 -15.69 -13.17 12.57
CA PHE A 192 -16.80 -12.89 11.66
C PHE A 192 -17.60 -14.17 11.37
N PRO A 193 -18.51 -14.58 12.29
CA PRO A 193 -19.21 -15.85 12.19
C PRO A 193 -20.09 -15.94 10.94
N GLU A 194 -20.77 -14.85 10.56
CA GLU A 194 -21.66 -14.85 9.38
C GLU A 194 -20.88 -14.85 8.07
N SER A 195 -19.81 -14.06 7.97
CA SER A 195 -18.92 -14.09 6.80
C SER A 195 -18.23 -15.45 6.64
N SER A 196 -17.81 -16.09 7.74
CA SER A 196 -17.20 -17.43 7.70
C SER A 196 -18.13 -18.49 7.09
N LYS A 197 -19.44 -18.40 7.34
CA LYS A 197 -20.44 -19.29 6.71
C LYS A 197 -20.49 -19.13 5.18
N ALA A 198 -20.22 -17.94 4.65
CA ALA A 198 -20.25 -17.71 3.21
C ALA A 198 -19.13 -18.47 2.48
N PHE A 199 -17.93 -18.57 3.06
CA PHE A 199 -16.80 -19.28 2.45
C PHE A 199 -17.02 -20.79 2.33
N LYS A 200 -17.82 -21.38 3.22
CA LYS A 200 -18.21 -22.80 3.14
C LYS A 200 -18.98 -23.15 1.86
N LYS A 201 -19.47 -22.15 1.13
CA LYS A 201 -20.14 -22.32 -0.17
C LYS A 201 -19.17 -22.49 -1.34
N LEU A 202 -17.85 -22.35 -1.13
CA LEU A 202 -16.84 -22.56 -2.16
C LEU A 202 -16.44 -24.05 -2.22
N PRO A 203 -17.00 -24.86 -3.15
CA PRO A 203 -16.61 -26.25 -3.28
C PRO A 203 -15.16 -26.35 -3.79
N ASP A 204 -14.42 -27.36 -3.34
CA ASP A 204 -13.05 -27.65 -3.78
C ASP A 204 -11.99 -26.60 -3.36
N TYR A 205 -12.27 -25.86 -2.28
CA TYR A 205 -11.30 -24.98 -1.63
C TYR A 205 -10.77 -25.59 -0.34
N THR A 206 -9.46 -25.50 -0.14
CA THR A 206 -8.83 -25.59 1.18
C THR A 206 -9.03 -24.26 1.89
N LEU A 207 -9.98 -24.22 2.82
CA LEU A 207 -10.26 -23.03 3.62
C LEU A 207 -9.34 -22.98 4.84
N ILE A 208 -8.59 -21.89 4.98
CA ILE A 208 -7.59 -21.69 6.03
C ILE A 208 -8.03 -20.48 6.88
N PRO A 209 -8.72 -20.70 8.02
CA PRO A 209 -9.09 -19.60 8.90
C PRO A 209 -7.84 -19.02 9.57
N ALA A 210 -7.71 -17.69 9.56
CA ALA A 210 -6.60 -16.96 10.15
C ALA A 210 -7.09 -15.73 10.93
N SER A 211 -6.60 -15.58 12.15
CA SER A 211 -6.91 -14.41 12.99
C SER A 211 -6.13 -13.19 12.53
N CYS A 212 -6.79 -12.04 12.50
CA CYS A 212 -6.16 -10.77 12.11
C CYS A 212 -6.61 -9.60 13.02
N THR A 213 -7.10 -9.91 14.23
CA THR A 213 -7.66 -8.90 15.15
C THR A 213 -6.66 -7.82 15.55
N GLU A 214 -5.44 -8.20 15.92
CA GLU A 214 -4.44 -7.24 16.40
C GLU A 214 -3.91 -6.34 15.28
N VAL A 215 -3.70 -6.90 14.09
CA VAL A 215 -3.28 -6.16 12.90
C VAL A 215 -4.40 -5.22 12.42
N ALA A 216 -5.66 -5.64 12.53
CA ALA A 216 -6.81 -4.82 12.19
C ALA A 216 -6.95 -3.56 13.06
N LYS A 217 -6.49 -3.57 14.32
CA LYS A 217 -6.44 -2.37 15.17
C LYS A 217 -5.57 -1.26 14.59
N LEU A 218 -4.63 -1.62 13.71
CA LEU A 218 -3.75 -0.69 13.00
C LEU A 218 -4.26 -0.34 11.59
N GLY A 219 -5.48 -0.78 11.22
CA GLY A 219 -6.06 -0.55 9.91
C GLY A 219 -5.60 -1.51 8.80
N ALA A 220 -4.84 -2.55 9.16
CA ALA A 220 -4.32 -3.54 8.21
C ALA A 220 -5.20 -4.79 8.12
N SER A 221 -4.96 -5.61 7.09
CA SER A 221 -5.75 -6.79 6.75
C SER A 221 -4.85 -8.00 6.47
N LEU A 222 -5.42 -9.17 6.16
CA LEU A 222 -4.63 -10.37 5.82
C LEU A 222 -3.64 -10.09 4.69
N SER A 223 -4.12 -9.48 3.61
CA SER A 223 -3.28 -9.15 2.44
C SER A 223 -2.19 -8.12 2.73
N SER A 224 -2.33 -7.29 3.77
CA SER A 224 -1.35 -6.28 4.15
C SER A 224 -0.05 -6.88 4.70
N CYS A 225 -0.09 -8.14 5.16
CA CYS A 225 1.04 -8.81 5.80
C CYS A 225 1.90 -9.65 4.84
N SER A 226 1.64 -9.62 3.53
CA SER A 226 2.35 -10.47 2.57
C SER A 226 2.43 -9.89 1.17
N ILE A 227 3.50 -10.23 0.45
CA ILE A 227 3.63 -10.02 -0.99
C ILE A 227 3.79 -11.42 -1.61
N LEU A 228 2.84 -11.83 -2.43
CA LEU A 228 2.88 -13.14 -3.09
C LEU A 228 3.67 -13.07 -4.39
N ILE A 229 4.64 -13.96 -4.54
CA ILE A 229 5.53 -14.00 -5.71
C ILE A 229 5.42 -15.38 -6.34
N ASN A 230 4.96 -15.42 -7.60
CA ASN A 230 5.01 -16.64 -8.40
C ASN A 230 6.32 -16.67 -9.20
N LYS A 231 7.35 -17.33 -8.65
CA LYS A 231 8.63 -17.53 -9.32
C LYS A 231 8.75 -18.98 -9.77
N LYS A 232 8.93 -19.20 -11.07
CA LYS A 232 9.37 -20.49 -11.58
C LYS A 232 10.85 -20.64 -11.25
N PHE A 233 11.20 -21.70 -10.53
CA PHE A 233 12.58 -22.09 -10.36
C PHE A 233 12.98 -22.89 -11.60
N GLU A 234 13.89 -22.33 -12.39
CA GLU A 234 14.62 -23.10 -13.40
C GLU A 234 15.63 -23.96 -12.63
N TYR A 235 15.37 -25.26 -12.56
CA TYR A 235 16.28 -26.28 -12.03
C TYR A 235 17.11 -26.86 -13.16
#